data_AF-A0AAE1T0X5-F1
#
_entry.id   AF-A0AAE1T0X5-F1
#
_cell.length_a   1.000
_cell.length_b   1.000
_cell.length_c   1.000
_cell.angle_alpha   90.00
_cell.angle_beta   90.00
_cell.angle_gamma   90.00
#
_symmetry.space_group_name_H-M   'P 1'
#
loop_
_entity.id
_entity.type
_entity.pdbx_description
1 polymer ?
#
loop_
_entity_poly.entity_id
_entity_poly.type
_entity_poly.pdbx_seq_one_letter_code
_entity_poly.pdbx_strand_id
1 'polypeptide(L)'
;MTLVEKFKIVRSIGEECIHEDELMNLLAKKPYPVCYDGFEPSGRMHITQGVLKALNVNKLTSAGCKVKIWIADWFAQLNNKMRGDLKKIEVVGHYLIEIWKAVGMNLEGDQVDFLSRAHEYWPLVMDIARRNKLPRILRCCQIMGRSEQDELTAAQIFYPCMQCADTFFAKADICQLGMDQRKVNVLAREYCDDIKRKKQAYHIVPSYNDLFFILEFKLSVYLTNSSV
;
A
#
# COMPACT_ATOMS: atom_id res chain seq x y z
N MET A 1 22.27 -15.88 -2.08
CA MET A 1 21.37 -15.51 -3.19
C MET A 1 22.06 -14.49 -4.07
N THR A 2 22.18 -14.77 -5.37
CA THR A 2 22.76 -13.87 -6.38
C THR A 2 21.81 -12.70 -6.69
N LEU A 3 22.32 -11.65 -7.33
CA LEU A 3 21.50 -10.50 -7.74
C LEU A 3 20.34 -10.91 -8.66
N VAL A 4 20.59 -11.82 -9.61
CA VAL A 4 19.58 -12.32 -10.55
C VAL A 4 18.51 -13.14 -9.84
N GLU A 5 18.90 -13.97 -8.86
CA GLU A 5 17.94 -14.72 -8.04
C GLU A 5 17.06 -13.78 -7.21
N LYS A 6 17.65 -12.77 -6.55
CA LYS A 6 16.90 -11.73 -5.82
C LYS A 6 15.90 -11.04 -6.73
N PHE A 7 16.36 -10.59 -7.90
CA PHE A 7 15.51 -9.92 -8.88
C PHE A 7 14.34 -10.81 -9.31
N LYS A 8 14.58 -12.09 -9.63
CA LYS A 8 13.53 -13.04 -10.02
C LYS A 8 12.49 -13.24 -8.91
N ILE A 9 12.92 -13.40 -7.67
CA ILE A 9 11.99 -13.56 -6.53
C ILE A 9 11.13 -12.31 -6.38
N VAL A 10 11.76 -11.13 -6.31
CA VAL A 10 11.06 -9.87 -6.08
C VAL A 10 10.14 -9.51 -7.26
N ARG A 11 10.59 -9.72 -8.50
CA ARG A 11 9.80 -9.49 -9.72
C ARG A 11 8.61 -10.45 -9.85
N SER A 12 8.72 -11.69 -9.35
CA SER A 12 7.65 -12.70 -9.41
C SER A 12 6.42 -12.36 -8.56
N ILE A 13 6.55 -11.41 -7.64
CA ILE A 13 5.46 -10.98 -6.76
C ILE A 13 4.49 -10.07 -7.52
N GLY A 14 5.02 -9.27 -8.44
CA GLY A 14 4.26 -8.27 -9.16
C GLY A 14 3.82 -8.71 -10.55
N GLU A 15 2.70 -8.19 -11.02
CA GLU A 15 2.31 -8.29 -12.44
C GLU A 15 3.09 -7.25 -13.25
N GLU A 16 3.08 -6.01 -12.77
CA GLU A 16 3.78 -4.87 -13.35
C GLU A 16 4.96 -4.43 -12.45
N CYS A 17 6.06 -4.05 -13.08
CA CYS A 17 7.21 -3.44 -12.42
C CYS A 17 7.62 -2.16 -13.17
N ILE A 18 7.59 -1.02 -12.48
CA ILE A 18 7.94 0.29 -13.06
C ILE A 18 9.18 0.84 -12.33
N HIS A 19 10.39 0.75 -12.89
CA HIS A 19 10.82 -0.07 -14.06
C HIS A 19 11.74 -1.22 -13.60
N GLU A 20 11.90 -2.25 -14.43
CA GLU A 20 12.69 -3.45 -14.08
C GLU A 20 14.20 -3.19 -13.97
N ASP A 21 14.76 -2.37 -14.85
CA ASP A 21 16.14 -1.89 -14.82
C ASP A 21 16.42 -1.06 -13.55
N GLU A 22 15.45 -0.23 -13.17
CA GLU A 22 15.42 0.53 -11.94
C GLU A 22 15.44 -0.39 -10.70
N LEU A 23 14.63 -1.45 -10.69
CA LEU A 23 14.61 -2.48 -9.63
C LEU A 23 15.93 -3.26 -9.55
N MET A 24 16.47 -3.69 -10.68
CA MET A 24 17.76 -4.39 -10.73
C MET A 24 18.87 -3.53 -10.12
N ASN A 25 18.90 -2.25 -10.48
CA ASN A 25 19.84 -1.28 -9.93
C ASN A 25 19.67 -1.06 -8.42
N LEU A 26 18.44 -1.01 -7.92
CA LEU A 26 18.16 -0.94 -6.49
C LEU A 26 18.73 -2.15 -5.76
N LEU A 27 18.40 -3.35 -6.22
CA LEU A 27 18.83 -4.61 -5.58
C LEU A 27 20.35 -4.79 -5.62
N ALA A 28 21.02 -4.22 -6.63
CA ALA A 28 22.48 -4.21 -6.71
C ALA A 28 23.14 -3.24 -5.74
N LYS A 29 22.53 -2.07 -5.49
CA LYS A 29 23.14 -0.96 -4.75
C LYS A 29 22.72 -0.89 -3.28
N LYS A 30 21.51 -1.30 -2.94
CA LYS A 30 20.95 -1.19 -1.60
C LYS A 30 20.85 -2.59 -0.95
N PRO A 31 21.62 -2.88 0.11
CA PRO A 31 21.63 -4.19 0.75
C PRO A 31 20.27 -4.62 1.32
N TYR A 32 19.53 -3.65 1.88
CA TYR A 32 18.22 -3.86 2.52
C TYR A 32 17.18 -2.87 1.97
N PRO A 33 16.62 -3.11 0.77
CA PRO A 33 15.54 -2.29 0.24
C PRO A 33 14.29 -2.39 1.14
N VAL A 34 13.57 -1.28 1.30
CA VAL A 34 12.36 -1.17 2.11
C VAL A 34 11.14 -1.32 1.21
N CYS A 35 10.40 -2.39 1.38
CA CYS A 35 9.09 -2.59 0.78
C CYS A 35 8.00 -2.05 1.70
N TYR A 36 6.95 -1.48 1.12
CA TYR A 36 5.81 -0.92 1.84
C TYR A 36 4.50 -1.42 1.25
N ASP A 37 3.56 -1.75 2.13
CA ASP A 37 2.17 -1.99 1.80
C ASP A 37 1.25 -1.50 2.92
N GLY A 38 0.03 -1.08 2.58
CA GLY A 38 -0.91 -0.44 3.50
C GLY A 38 -2.29 -1.09 3.47
N PHE A 39 -2.91 -1.21 4.65
CA PHE A 39 -4.21 -1.88 4.81
C PHE A 39 -5.15 -1.03 5.65
N GLU A 40 -6.30 -0.66 5.07
CA GLU A 40 -7.42 -0.10 5.83
C GLU A 40 -8.04 -1.20 6.72
N PRO A 41 -8.10 -1.02 8.06
CA PRO A 41 -8.83 -1.94 8.92
C PRO A 41 -10.34 -1.79 8.72
N SER A 42 -10.87 -2.58 7.79
CA SER A 42 -12.23 -2.41 7.25
C SER A 42 -13.18 -3.56 7.58
N GLY A 43 -12.70 -4.63 8.21
CA GLY A 43 -13.52 -5.75 8.64
C GLY A 43 -12.75 -7.07 8.70
N ARG A 44 -13.42 -8.17 8.37
CA ARG A 44 -12.80 -9.50 8.31
C ARG A 44 -11.78 -9.53 7.18
N MET A 45 -10.62 -10.10 7.47
CA MET A 45 -9.53 -10.25 6.52
C MET A 45 -9.89 -11.31 5.46
N HIS A 46 -9.72 -10.97 4.19
CA HIS A 46 -9.85 -11.90 3.06
C HIS A 46 -8.58 -12.75 2.87
N ILE A 47 -8.65 -13.87 2.13
CA ILE A 47 -7.50 -14.79 2.02
C ILE A 47 -6.32 -14.13 1.29
N THR A 48 -6.62 -13.21 0.38
CA THR A 48 -5.66 -12.39 -0.35
C THR A 48 -4.90 -11.43 0.57
N GLN A 49 -5.60 -10.81 1.52
CA GLN A 49 -5.02 -9.92 2.52
C GLN A 49 -4.20 -10.68 3.56
N GLY A 50 -4.58 -11.93 3.89
CA GLY A 50 -3.88 -12.75 4.88
C GLY A 50 -2.77 -13.61 4.28
N VAL A 51 -3.15 -14.75 3.69
CA VAL A 51 -2.23 -15.80 3.25
C VAL A 51 -1.36 -15.35 2.09
N LEU A 52 -1.97 -14.79 1.04
CA LEU A 52 -1.21 -14.36 -0.14
C LEU A 52 -0.23 -13.23 0.21
N LYS A 53 -0.66 -12.27 1.03
CA LYS A 53 0.21 -11.22 1.52
C LYS A 53 1.37 -11.79 2.33
N ALA A 54 1.13 -12.69 3.28
CA ALA A 54 2.19 -13.33 4.05
C ALA A 54 3.22 -14.05 3.16
N LEU A 55 2.77 -14.79 2.14
CA LEU A 55 3.67 -15.44 1.17
C LEU A 55 4.53 -14.42 0.42
N ASN A 56 3.95 -13.30 -0.02
CA ASN A 56 4.68 -12.25 -0.72
C ASN A 56 5.68 -11.53 0.19
N VAL A 57 5.30 -11.23 1.44
CA VAL A 57 6.18 -10.66 2.45
C VAL A 57 7.36 -11.60 2.74
N ASN A 58 7.11 -12.91 2.85
CA ASN A 58 8.15 -13.90 3.09
C ASN A 58 9.11 -14.04 1.88
N LYS A 59 8.60 -13.92 0.65
CA LYS A 59 9.45 -13.84 -0.56
C LYS A 59 10.34 -12.58 -0.55
N LEU A 60 9.80 -11.41 -0.19
CA LEU A 60 10.58 -10.18 -0.11
C LEU A 60 11.67 -10.26 0.96
N THR A 61 11.31 -10.73 2.16
CA THR A 61 12.27 -10.86 3.27
C THR A 61 13.36 -11.88 2.96
N SER A 62 13.01 -13.03 2.35
CA SER A 62 14.03 -14.00 1.89
C SER A 62 14.96 -13.44 0.81
N ALA A 63 14.51 -12.50 -0.02
CA ALA A 63 15.34 -11.77 -0.98
C ALA A 63 16.21 -10.65 -0.34
N GLY A 64 16.07 -10.41 0.96
CA GLY A 64 16.81 -9.42 1.73
C GLY A 64 16.14 -8.05 1.85
N CYS A 65 14.86 -7.92 1.48
CA CYS A 65 14.10 -6.70 1.68
C CYS A 65 13.58 -6.59 3.12
N LYS A 66 13.52 -5.37 3.65
CA LYS A 66 12.74 -5.05 4.85
C LYS A 66 11.32 -4.74 4.43
N VAL A 67 10.32 -5.29 5.10
CA VAL A 67 8.91 -5.02 4.76
C VAL A 67 8.24 -4.23 5.86
N LYS A 68 7.54 -3.16 5.49
CA LYS A 68 6.70 -2.35 6.37
C LYS A 68 5.25 -2.57 5.99
N ILE A 69 4.46 -3.04 6.96
CA ILE A 69 3.01 -3.14 6.85
C ILE A 69 2.40 -1.98 7.61
N TRP A 70 1.65 -1.15 6.91
CA TRP A 70 1.00 0.03 7.46
C TRP A 70 -0.45 -0.26 7.80
N ILE A 71 -0.79 -0.18 9.08
CA ILE A 71 -2.18 -0.23 9.54
C ILE A 71 -2.78 1.16 9.33
N ALA A 72 -3.57 1.31 8.27
CA ALA A 72 -4.06 2.59 7.78
C ALA A 72 -5.37 2.98 8.49
N ASP A 73 -5.31 3.18 9.80
CA ASP A 73 -6.45 3.49 10.67
C ASP A 73 -7.14 4.82 10.30
N TRP A 74 -6.36 5.88 10.10
CA TRP A 74 -6.86 7.18 9.65
C TRP A 74 -7.46 7.09 8.25
N PHE A 75 -6.85 6.34 7.35
CA PHE A 75 -7.39 6.12 6.02
C PHE A 75 -8.73 5.38 6.06
N ALA A 76 -8.85 4.35 6.90
CA ALA A 76 -10.12 3.66 7.14
C ALA A 76 -11.18 4.62 7.71
N GLN A 77 -10.80 5.53 8.62
CA GLN A 77 -11.70 6.56 9.12
C GLN A 77 -12.14 7.53 8.01
N LEU A 78 -11.20 8.07 7.24
CA LEU A 78 -11.47 9.00 6.13
C LEU A 78 -12.34 8.36 5.04
N ASN A 79 -12.25 7.05 4.87
CA ASN A 79 -13.08 6.26 3.95
C ASN A 79 -14.37 5.71 4.62
N ASN A 80 -14.76 6.25 5.78
CA ASN A 80 -15.97 5.91 6.53
C ASN A 80 -16.12 4.42 6.89
N LYS A 81 -15.02 3.67 7.00
CA LYS A 81 -15.05 2.28 7.50
C LYS A 81 -15.48 2.28 8.96
N MET A 82 -16.23 1.26 9.37
CA MET A 82 -16.82 1.18 10.70
C MET A 82 -17.59 2.43 11.12
N ARG A 83 -18.18 3.16 10.14
CA ARG A 83 -18.85 4.46 10.34
C ARG A 83 -17.93 5.55 10.93
N GLY A 84 -16.62 5.47 10.68
CA GLY A 84 -15.62 6.40 11.18
C GLY A 84 -15.23 6.20 12.66
N ASP A 85 -15.65 5.10 13.28
CA ASP A 85 -15.36 4.77 14.67
C ASP A 85 -13.91 4.24 14.82
N LEU A 86 -12.99 5.13 15.20
CA LEU A 86 -11.57 4.82 15.35
C LEU A 86 -11.30 3.67 16.33
N LYS A 87 -12.05 3.57 17.43
CA LYS A 87 -11.85 2.48 18.40
C LYS A 87 -12.13 1.12 17.77
N LYS A 88 -13.16 1.04 16.92
CA LYS A 88 -13.45 -0.21 16.17
C LYS A 88 -12.39 -0.47 15.12
N ILE A 89 -11.92 0.56 14.42
CA ILE A 89 -10.86 0.45 13.41
C ILE A 89 -9.56 -0.06 14.06
N GLU A 90 -9.17 0.45 15.22
CA GLU A 90 -8.01 -0.01 15.99
C GLU A 90 -8.12 -1.49 16.37
N VAL A 91 -9.29 -1.91 16.89
CA VAL A 91 -9.55 -3.33 17.20
C VAL A 91 -9.39 -4.21 15.96
N VAL A 92 -9.90 -3.77 14.81
CA VAL A 92 -9.71 -4.49 13.54
C VAL A 92 -8.23 -4.50 13.15
N GLY A 93 -7.50 -3.40 13.33
CA GLY A 93 -6.06 -3.32 13.04
C GLY A 93 -5.26 -4.35 13.85
N HIS A 94 -5.53 -4.47 15.15
CA HIS A 94 -4.94 -5.51 15.99
C HIS A 94 -5.32 -6.91 15.53
N TYR A 95 -6.59 -7.13 15.17
CA TYR A 95 -7.03 -8.40 14.58
C TYR A 95 -6.23 -8.75 13.31
N LEU A 96 -5.96 -7.80 12.40
CA LEU A 96 -5.17 -8.07 11.19
C LEU A 96 -3.74 -8.51 11.53
N ILE A 97 -3.10 -7.85 12.49
CA ILE A 97 -1.75 -8.19 12.95
C ILE A 97 -1.70 -9.62 13.51
N GLU A 98 -2.66 -10.01 14.34
CA GLU A 98 -2.71 -11.35 14.90
C GLU A 98 -2.91 -12.43 13.83
N ILE A 99 -3.73 -12.16 12.81
CA ILE A 99 -3.87 -13.07 11.66
C ILE A 99 -2.54 -13.21 10.92
N TRP A 100 -1.84 -12.11 10.62
CA TRP A 100 -0.55 -12.18 9.92
C TRP A 100 0.52 -12.93 10.71
N LYS A 101 0.57 -12.77 12.04
CA LYS A 101 1.42 -13.59 12.90
C LYS A 101 1.05 -15.07 12.82
N ALA A 102 -0.24 -15.39 12.93
CA ALA A 102 -0.73 -16.77 12.92
C ALA A 102 -0.46 -17.51 11.60
N VAL A 103 -0.51 -16.81 10.46
CA VAL A 103 -0.19 -17.41 9.14
C VAL A 103 1.32 -17.45 8.86
N GLY A 104 2.17 -17.06 9.80
CA GLY A 104 3.63 -17.13 9.68
C GLY A 104 4.24 -16.03 8.81
N MET A 105 3.64 -14.84 8.78
CA MET A 105 4.28 -13.68 8.17
C MET A 105 5.54 -13.29 8.97
N ASN A 106 6.67 -13.15 8.29
CA ASN A 106 7.90 -12.69 8.92
C ASN A 106 7.85 -11.16 9.18
N LEU A 107 7.43 -10.80 10.40
CA LEU A 107 7.32 -9.42 10.86
C LEU A 107 8.62 -8.94 11.55
N GLU A 108 9.76 -9.10 10.90
CA GLU A 108 11.03 -8.53 11.34
C GLU A 108 11.19 -7.10 10.80
N GLY A 109 10.68 -6.10 11.53
CA GLY A 109 10.80 -4.70 11.12
C GLY A 109 10.33 -3.69 12.16
N ASP A 110 10.88 -2.47 12.07
CA ASP A 110 10.49 -1.33 12.90
C ASP A 110 9.11 -0.80 12.48
N GLN A 111 8.25 -0.48 13.45
CA GLN A 111 6.99 0.21 13.21
C GLN A 111 7.24 1.69 12.87
N VAL A 112 6.40 2.25 11.99
CA VAL A 112 6.44 3.69 11.67
C VAL A 112 5.24 4.36 12.34
N ASP A 113 5.51 5.19 13.34
CA ASP A 113 4.49 5.98 14.04
C ASP A 113 4.36 7.36 13.38
N PHE A 114 3.16 7.64 12.87
CA PHE A 114 2.80 8.92 12.27
C PHE A 114 2.60 10.03 13.33
N LEU A 115 1.95 9.74 14.46
CA LEU A 115 1.57 10.76 15.46
C LEU A 115 2.80 11.44 16.05
N SER A 116 3.85 10.68 16.32
CA SER A 116 5.13 11.21 16.82
C SER A 116 5.84 12.16 15.84
N ARG A 117 5.50 12.10 14.54
CA ARG A 117 6.19 12.80 13.45
C ARG A 117 5.22 13.54 12.52
N ALA A 118 4.06 13.94 13.04
CA ALA A 118 3.03 14.67 12.29
C ALA A 118 3.55 15.99 11.67
N HIS A 119 4.49 16.65 12.35
CA HIS A 119 5.13 17.88 11.89
C HIS A 119 5.99 17.68 10.63
N GLU A 120 6.46 16.46 10.35
CA GLU A 120 7.18 16.13 9.11
C GLU A 120 6.21 15.71 7.99
N TYR A 121 5.15 14.99 8.36
CA TYR A 121 4.23 14.38 7.40
C TYR A 121 3.28 15.40 6.76
N TRP A 122 2.63 16.24 7.56
CA TRP A 122 1.61 17.16 7.04
C TRP A 122 2.16 18.21 6.06
N PRO A 123 3.36 18.79 6.26
CA PRO A 123 3.97 19.63 5.24
C PRO A 123 4.16 18.90 3.90
N LEU A 124 4.52 17.61 3.92
CA LEU A 124 4.65 16.81 2.71
C LEU A 124 3.30 16.59 2.02
N VAL A 125 2.23 16.27 2.78
CA VAL A 125 0.87 16.13 2.24
C VAL A 125 0.43 17.43 1.56
N MET A 126 0.63 18.57 2.23
CA MET A 126 0.26 19.88 1.70
C MET A 126 1.11 20.28 0.48
N ASP A 127 2.38 19.86 0.44
CA ASP A 127 3.26 20.07 -0.71
C ASP A 127 2.81 19.28 -1.94
N ILE A 128 2.40 18.03 -1.75
CA ILE A 128 1.82 17.20 -2.81
C ILE A 128 0.50 17.83 -3.30
N ALA A 129 -0.37 18.25 -2.38
CA ALA A 129 -1.64 18.86 -2.71
C ALA A 129 -1.47 20.16 -3.52
N ARG A 130 -0.58 21.08 -3.11
CA ARG A 130 -0.41 22.38 -3.81
C ARG A 130 0.19 22.25 -5.21
N ARG A 131 0.93 21.17 -5.50
CA ARG A 131 1.58 20.94 -6.80
C ARG A 131 0.66 20.25 -7.81
N ASN A 132 -0.45 19.69 -7.34
CA ASN A 132 -1.36 18.92 -8.18
C ASN A 132 -2.68 19.65 -8.38
N LYS A 133 -3.15 19.67 -9.64
CA LYS A 133 -4.51 20.14 -9.93
C LYS A 133 -5.52 19.13 -9.40
N LEU A 134 -6.67 19.61 -8.90
CA LEU A 134 -7.72 18.76 -8.35
C LEU A 134 -8.11 17.56 -9.24
N PRO A 135 -8.28 17.68 -10.58
CA PRO A 135 -8.58 16.53 -11.43
C PRO A 135 -7.53 15.41 -11.40
N ARG A 136 -6.25 15.74 -11.14
CA ARG A 136 -5.18 14.72 -11.03
C ARG A 136 -5.34 13.90 -9.75
N ILE A 137 -5.75 14.55 -8.66
CA ILE A 137 -6.03 13.91 -7.36
C ILE A 137 -7.31 13.07 -7.46
N LEU A 138 -8.37 13.60 -8.08
CA LEU A 138 -9.64 12.89 -8.25
C LEU A 138 -9.48 11.56 -9.00
N ARG A 139 -8.64 11.52 -10.04
CA ARG A 139 -8.33 10.27 -10.77
C ARG A 139 -7.75 9.17 -9.89
N CYS A 140 -7.14 9.51 -8.75
CA CYS A 140 -6.61 8.55 -7.78
C CYS A 140 -7.66 8.03 -6.80
N CYS A 141 -8.92 8.50 -6.80
CA CYS A 141 -9.91 8.08 -5.81
C CYS A 141 -10.27 6.57 -5.86
N GLN A 142 -9.92 5.89 -6.95
CA GLN A 142 -10.09 4.43 -7.07
C GLN A 142 -9.30 3.64 -6.01
N ILE A 143 -8.23 4.22 -5.45
CA ILE A 143 -7.43 3.60 -4.39
C ILE A 143 -8.21 3.31 -3.10
N MET A 144 -9.32 4.01 -2.90
CA MET A 144 -10.24 3.84 -1.76
C MET A 144 -11.60 3.27 -2.20
N GLY A 145 -11.69 2.72 -3.42
CA GLY A 145 -12.90 2.15 -3.99
C GLY A 145 -13.95 3.18 -4.44
N ARG A 146 -13.52 4.39 -4.80
CA ARG A 146 -14.39 5.50 -5.23
C ARG A 146 -14.14 5.91 -6.68
N SER A 147 -15.17 6.41 -7.34
CA SER A 147 -15.05 7.04 -8.65
C SER A 147 -14.85 8.56 -8.52
N GLU A 148 -14.31 9.18 -9.57
CA GLU A 148 -14.20 10.64 -9.65
C GLU A 148 -15.56 11.35 -9.83
N GLN A 149 -16.60 10.60 -10.19
CA GLN A 149 -17.99 11.08 -10.29
C GLN A 149 -18.78 10.95 -8.98
N ASP A 150 -18.24 10.26 -7.97
CA ASP A 150 -18.92 10.12 -6.69
C ASP A 150 -18.99 11.48 -5.97
N GLU A 151 -19.97 11.65 -5.07
CA GLU A 151 -19.94 12.76 -4.12
C GLU A 151 -18.83 12.52 -3.10
N LEU A 152 -17.72 13.27 -3.25
CA LEU A 152 -16.53 13.13 -2.43
C LEU A 152 -16.49 14.20 -1.33
N THR A 153 -16.14 13.76 -0.12
CA THR A 153 -15.78 14.65 0.98
C THR A 153 -14.40 15.26 0.78
N ALA A 154 -14.10 16.38 1.44
CA ALA A 154 -12.75 16.96 1.44
C ALA A 154 -11.70 15.97 1.96
N ALA A 155 -12.04 15.16 2.96
CA ALA A 155 -11.20 14.07 3.48
C ALA A 155 -10.76 13.11 2.38
N GLN A 156 -11.69 12.72 1.51
CA GLN A 156 -11.44 11.82 0.37
C GLN A 156 -10.57 12.47 -0.72
N ILE A 157 -10.56 13.80 -0.83
CA ILE A 157 -9.63 14.53 -1.71
C ILE A 157 -8.20 14.51 -1.12
N PHE A 158 -8.06 14.62 0.20
CA PHE A 158 -6.75 14.53 0.84
C PHE A 158 -6.19 13.10 0.87
N TYR A 159 -7.04 12.08 0.83
CA TYR A 159 -6.63 10.67 0.90
C TYR A 159 -5.51 10.33 -0.11
N PRO A 160 -5.63 10.59 -1.44
CA PRO A 160 -4.52 10.32 -2.36
C PRO A 160 -3.24 11.12 -2.06
N CYS A 161 -3.35 12.34 -1.52
CA CYS A 161 -2.18 13.14 -1.15
C CYS A 161 -1.46 12.53 0.05
N MET A 162 -2.21 12.04 1.04
CA MET A 162 -1.70 11.32 2.20
C MET A 162 -1.02 10.02 1.79
N GLN A 163 -1.66 9.19 0.96
CA GLN A 163 -1.06 7.92 0.54
C GLN A 163 0.19 8.13 -0.36
N CYS A 164 0.23 9.20 -1.14
CA CYS A 164 1.45 9.60 -1.84
C CYS A 164 2.56 9.99 -0.84
N ALA A 165 2.22 10.73 0.22
CA ALA A 165 3.16 11.11 1.27
C ALA A 165 3.73 9.89 2.03
N ASP A 166 2.90 8.86 2.27
CA ASP A 166 3.30 7.63 2.97
C ASP A 166 4.52 6.97 2.33
N THR A 167 4.60 6.96 1.00
CA THR A 167 5.73 6.39 0.26
C THR A 167 7.06 6.99 0.71
N PHE A 168 7.11 8.31 0.89
CA PHE A 168 8.29 9.02 1.34
C PHE A 168 8.49 8.95 2.85
N PHE A 169 7.40 9.01 3.60
CA PHE A 169 7.43 9.00 5.05
C PHE A 169 7.87 7.64 5.62
N ALA A 170 7.39 6.55 5.01
CA ALA A 170 7.84 5.19 5.26
C ALA A 170 9.27 4.93 4.73
N LYS A 171 9.83 5.86 3.95
CA LYS A 171 11.13 5.72 3.25
C LYS A 171 11.14 4.46 2.40
N ALA A 172 10.03 4.20 1.71
CA ALA A 172 9.86 3.03 0.88
C ALA A 172 10.76 3.12 -0.34
N ASP A 173 11.51 2.05 -0.61
CA ASP A 173 12.13 1.86 -1.92
C ASP A 173 11.18 1.12 -2.85
N ILE A 174 10.33 0.23 -2.35
CA ILE A 174 9.41 -0.55 -3.18
C ILE A 174 8.00 -0.39 -2.64
N CYS A 175 7.11 0.23 -3.44
CA CYS A 175 5.68 0.23 -3.16
C CYS A 175 5.07 -1.07 -3.67
N GLN A 176 4.70 -1.96 -2.74
CA GLN A 176 4.17 -3.31 -3.00
C GLN A 176 2.65 -3.37 -2.79
N LEU A 177 1.94 -2.45 -3.44
CA LEU A 177 0.51 -2.19 -3.30
C LEU A 177 -0.24 -2.65 -4.56
N GLY A 178 -1.50 -3.09 -4.42
CA GLY A 178 -2.35 -3.61 -5.50
C GLY A 178 -2.44 -2.79 -6.81
N MET A 179 -2.92 -3.41 -7.89
CA MET A 179 -3.12 -2.74 -9.20
C MET A 179 -4.04 -1.53 -9.14
N ASP A 180 -5.05 -1.58 -8.28
CA ASP A 180 -5.94 -0.47 -7.93
C ASP A 180 -5.18 0.75 -7.36
N GLN A 181 -4.02 0.51 -6.75
CA GLN A 181 -3.14 1.52 -6.14
C GLN A 181 -2.15 2.14 -7.15
N ARG A 182 -2.15 1.69 -8.41
CA ARG A 182 -1.20 2.13 -9.45
C ARG A 182 -1.19 3.64 -9.67
N LYS A 183 -2.35 4.32 -9.64
CA LYS A 183 -2.43 5.75 -9.97
C LYS A 183 -1.78 6.66 -8.92
N VAL A 184 -1.90 6.33 -7.62
CA VAL A 184 -1.23 7.08 -6.54
C VAL A 184 0.25 6.76 -6.50
N ASN A 185 0.62 5.54 -6.85
CA ASN A 185 2.00 5.14 -7.06
C ASN A 185 2.67 5.98 -8.17
N VAL A 186 2.03 6.12 -9.33
CA VAL A 186 2.50 7.02 -10.40
C VAL A 186 2.55 8.48 -9.92
N LEU A 187 1.60 8.93 -9.09
CA LEU A 187 1.61 10.27 -8.50
C LEU A 187 2.88 10.51 -7.66
N ALA A 188 3.35 9.50 -6.92
CA ALA A 188 4.58 9.60 -6.14
C ALA A 188 5.83 9.76 -7.05
N ARG A 189 5.84 9.12 -8.23
CA ARG A 189 6.93 9.32 -9.20
C ARG A 189 6.91 10.71 -9.81
N GLU A 190 5.73 11.17 -10.25
CA GLU A 190 5.54 12.52 -10.77
C GLU A 190 6.01 13.56 -9.74
N TYR A 191 5.65 13.35 -8.47
CA TYR A 191 6.12 14.21 -7.39
C TYR A 191 7.65 14.18 -7.21
N CYS A 192 8.31 13.02 -7.35
CA CYS A 192 9.78 12.94 -7.32
C CYS A 192 10.43 13.82 -8.40
N ASP A 193 9.87 13.79 -9.61
CA ASP A 193 10.35 14.57 -10.75
C ASP A 193 10.17 16.08 -10.48
N ASP A 194 9.03 16.49 -9.92
CA ASP A 194 8.74 17.88 -9.54
C ASP A 194 9.69 18.46 -8.49
N ILE A 195 10.11 17.63 -7.53
CA ILE A 195 11.05 18.05 -6.47
C ILE A 195 12.52 17.76 -6.80
N LYS A 196 12.80 17.27 -8.02
CA LYS A 196 14.14 16.89 -8.50
C LYS A 196 14.87 15.94 -7.55
N ARG A 197 14.14 15.08 -6.85
CA ARG A 197 14.71 14.07 -5.95
C ARG A 197 15.02 12.83 -6.77
N LYS A 198 16.23 12.25 -6.59
CA LYS A 198 16.54 10.93 -7.16
C LYS A 198 15.41 9.96 -6.77
N LYS A 199 14.78 9.33 -7.76
CA LYS A 199 13.65 8.40 -7.58
C LYS A 199 14.03 7.38 -6.51
N GLN A 200 13.37 7.50 -5.35
CA GLN A 200 13.59 6.56 -4.24
C GLN A 200 12.56 5.44 -4.26
N ALA A 201 11.35 5.68 -4.79
CA ALA A 201 10.26 4.70 -4.78
C ALA A 201 10.06 4.03 -6.15
N TYR A 202 10.35 2.75 -6.18
CA TYR A 202 10.15 1.81 -7.26
C TYR A 202 8.79 1.13 -7.08
N HIS A 203 8.05 0.87 -8.16
CA HIS A 203 6.76 0.17 -8.05
C HIS A 203 6.93 -1.28 -8.44
N ILE A 204 6.53 -2.15 -7.52
CA ILE A 204 6.27 -3.54 -7.81
C ILE A 204 4.82 -3.76 -7.45
N VAL A 205 3.97 -3.72 -8.46
CA VAL A 205 2.54 -3.86 -8.26
C VAL A 205 2.26 -5.36 -8.12
N PRO A 206 1.87 -5.89 -6.95
CA PRO A 206 1.52 -7.29 -6.76
C PRO A 206 0.57 -7.75 -7.86
N SER A 207 0.86 -8.91 -8.42
CA SER A 207 -0.13 -9.63 -9.20
C SER A 207 -1.21 -10.09 -8.24
N TYR A 208 -2.40 -9.50 -8.36
CA TYR A 208 -3.60 -10.28 -8.16
C TYR A 208 -3.84 -10.94 -9.50
N ASN A 209 -3.79 -12.27 -9.60
CA ASN A 209 -4.51 -12.89 -10.70
C ASN A 209 -5.96 -12.39 -10.54
N ASP A 210 -6.44 -11.56 -11.48
CA ASP A 210 -7.83 -11.06 -11.51
C ASP A 210 -8.84 -12.22 -11.38
N LEU A 211 -8.43 -13.44 -11.74
CA LEU A 211 -9.17 -14.67 -11.52
C LEU A 211 -9.52 -14.93 -10.05
N PHE A 212 -8.61 -14.67 -9.12
CA PHE A 212 -8.84 -14.86 -7.67
C PHE A 212 -9.69 -13.74 -7.09
N PHE A 213 -9.55 -12.49 -7.57
CA PHE A 213 -10.39 -11.38 -7.14
C PHE A 213 -11.83 -11.54 -7.63
N ILE A 214 -12.05 -12.06 -8.85
CA ILE A 214 -13.39 -12.40 -9.35
C ILE A 214 -14.03 -13.53 -8.53
N LEU A 215 -13.25 -14.56 -8.16
CA LEU A 215 -13.72 -15.64 -7.29
C LEU A 215 -13.99 -15.16 -5.86
N GLU A 216 -13.13 -14.34 -5.27
CA GLU A 216 -13.32 -13.77 -3.93
C GLU A 216 -14.44 -12.72 -3.88
N PHE A 217 -14.60 -11.87 -4.89
CA PHE A 217 -15.72 -10.92 -4.93
C PHE A 217 -17.05 -11.68 -5.04
N LYS A 218 -17.10 -12.71 -5.91
CA LYS A 218 -18.26 -13.61 -5.99
C LYS A 218 -18.50 -14.33 -4.66
N LEU A 219 -17.48 -14.87 -3.99
CA LEU A 219 -17.62 -15.55 -2.70
C LEU A 219 -17.95 -14.61 -1.54
N SER A 220 -17.36 -13.42 -1.48
CA SER A 220 -17.61 -12.40 -0.44
C SER A 220 -19.05 -11.89 -0.52
N VAL A 221 -19.53 -11.60 -1.73
CA VAL A 221 -20.94 -11.26 -1.99
C VAL A 221 -21.86 -12.46 -1.74
N TYR A 222 -21.45 -13.69 -2.08
CA TYR A 222 -22.26 -14.88 -1.78
C TYR A 222 -22.39 -15.14 -0.28
N LEU A 223 -21.29 -15.12 0.47
CA LEU A 223 -21.27 -15.46 1.90
C LEU A 223 -21.95 -14.39 2.75
N THR A 224 -21.86 -13.11 2.36
CA THR A 224 -22.62 -12.04 3.02
C THR A 224 -24.12 -12.11 2.75
N ASN A 225 -24.54 -12.56 1.57
CA ASN A 225 -25.96 -12.75 1.23
C ASN A 225 -26.56 -14.09 1.69
N SER A 226 -25.72 -15.07 2.06
CA SER A 226 -26.16 -16.38 2.58
C SER A 226 -26.30 -16.42 4.11
N SER A 227 -26.06 -15.28 4.78
CA SER A 227 -26.11 -15.13 6.24
C SER A 227 -27.37 -14.38 6.68
N VAL A 228 -28.54 -14.82 6.21
CA VAL A 228 -29.86 -14.45 6.75
C VAL A 228 -30.56 -15.70 7.24
#